data_AF-A0AA96Y3M6-F1
#
_entry.id   AF-A0AA96Y3M6-F1
#
_cell.length_a   1.000
_cell.length_b   1.000
_cell.length_c   1.000
_cell.angle_alpha   90.00
_cell.angle_beta   90.00
_cell.angle_gamma   90.00
#
_symmetry.space_group_name_H-M   'P 1'
#
loop_
_entity.id
_entity.type
_entity.pdbx_description
1 polymer ?
#
loop_
_entity_poly.entity_id
_entity_poly.type
_entity_poly.pdbx_seq_one_letter_code
_entity_poly.pdbx_strand_id
1 'polypeptide(L)'
;MDGLTLRAIAADTMSYAIDSIRSNRALVQSVQASLNRIGHTVGTATGDWNHSTDVAYRAFTAKHKLTPDELSPRSASLLLSLPTVHTPPAPSPAPIAQPAPNPTPAPSPDPAARPAPIAQPAPNPTPVPIAQPAPSPTPASRPVPIAQPAPNPTPAPIAQPAPQLVPRPAPSPVLTEAQIFQEALRFTLRWEGGYVNYPADRGGETNRGITTATYRAYRQSRGLPVQSVRLITEDEVRDIYEQLYWQPAQCSMMQRPLAIAHFDTAVNFGVGGATMFLQEILGLRVDRVFGPVTQRAIAQASHLDLARRLCQARMDYRYRRVTRDPSQRVFLQGWLDRDNDLLRYIQPQKQP
;
A
#
# COMPACT_ATOMS: atom_id res chain seq x y z
N MET A 1 37.40 11.06 -7.04
CA MET A 1 37.12 9.75 -6.40
C MET A 1 37.53 8.57 -7.27
N ASP A 2 37.98 8.79 -8.50
CA ASP A 2 38.55 7.72 -9.33
C ASP A 2 39.77 7.11 -8.64
N GLY A 3 39.75 5.78 -8.46
CA GLY A 3 40.81 5.03 -7.78
C GLY A 3 40.62 4.80 -6.27
N LEU A 4 39.56 5.33 -5.63
CA LEU A 4 39.27 5.00 -4.23
C LEU A 4 38.82 3.53 -4.11
N THR A 5 39.52 2.73 -3.29
CA THR A 5 39.24 1.29 -3.11
C THR A 5 38.87 0.96 -1.67
N LEU A 6 38.21 -0.19 -1.46
CA LEU A 6 37.83 -0.64 -0.12
C LEU A 6 39.06 -0.83 0.80
N ARG A 7 40.19 -1.25 0.24
CA ARG A 7 41.46 -1.36 0.96
C ARG A 7 42.06 0.00 1.32
N ALA A 8 41.97 0.97 0.40
CA ALA A 8 42.44 2.34 0.69
C ALA A 8 41.66 2.94 1.86
N ILE A 9 40.32 2.81 1.86
CA ILE A 9 39.47 3.30 2.96
C ILE A 9 39.80 2.59 4.28
N ALA A 10 40.05 1.28 4.25
CA ALA A 10 40.42 0.52 5.45
C ALA A 10 41.77 0.95 6.06
N ALA A 11 42.68 1.50 5.25
CA ALA A 11 44.01 1.96 5.67
C ALA A 11 44.07 3.47 5.95
N ASP A 12 42.99 4.21 5.70
CA ASP A 12 42.89 5.66 5.85
C ASP A 12 42.19 6.04 7.19
N THR A 13 42.16 7.32 7.54
CA THR A 13 41.43 7.86 8.69
C THR A 13 40.08 8.46 8.34
N MET A 14 39.79 8.61 7.04
CA MET A 14 38.58 9.29 6.55
C MET A 14 37.40 8.34 6.35
N SER A 15 36.22 8.75 6.85
CA SER A 15 34.93 8.15 6.49
C SER A 15 34.37 8.82 5.24
N TYR A 16 33.69 8.03 4.41
CA TYR A 16 33.02 8.54 3.21
C TYR A 16 31.52 8.32 3.35
N ALA A 17 30.72 9.37 3.11
CA ALA A 17 29.27 9.21 3.05
C ALA A 17 28.90 8.16 1.99
N ILE A 18 27.92 7.30 2.28
CA ILE A 18 27.49 6.26 1.33
C ILE A 18 27.09 6.88 -0.01
N ASP A 19 26.41 8.02 0.01
CA ASP A 19 25.99 8.73 -1.19
C ASP A 19 27.17 9.19 -2.07
N SER A 20 28.31 9.51 -1.46
CA SER A 20 29.52 9.87 -2.22
C SER A 20 30.11 8.65 -2.95
N ILE A 21 30.15 7.49 -2.29
CA ILE A 21 30.77 6.29 -2.89
C ILE A 21 29.90 5.61 -3.94
N ARG A 22 28.58 5.88 -4.00
CA ARG A 22 27.66 5.25 -4.98
C ARG A 22 28.09 5.42 -6.43
N SER A 23 28.82 6.51 -6.73
CA SER A 23 29.34 6.83 -8.05
C SER A 23 30.56 5.99 -8.47
N ASN A 24 31.25 5.35 -7.51
CA ASN A 24 32.43 4.52 -7.76
C ASN A 24 32.03 3.05 -7.88
N ARG A 25 31.72 2.61 -9.10
CA ARG A 25 31.24 1.24 -9.38
C ARG A 25 32.16 0.16 -8.83
N ALA A 26 33.47 0.30 -8.99
CA ALA A 26 34.44 -0.71 -8.54
C ALA A 26 34.47 -0.85 -7.01
N LEU A 27 34.35 0.27 -6.29
CA LEU A 27 34.22 0.27 -4.84
C LEU A 27 32.91 -0.38 -4.40
N VAL A 28 31.79 -0.04 -5.04
CA VAL A 28 30.48 -0.63 -4.74
C VAL A 28 30.48 -2.15 -5.01
N GLN A 29 31.08 -2.61 -6.11
CA GLN A 29 31.25 -4.05 -6.38
C GLN A 29 32.04 -4.74 -5.27
N SER A 30 33.09 -4.09 -4.77
CA SER A 30 33.92 -4.64 -3.69
C SER A 30 33.14 -4.75 -2.37
N VAL A 31 32.31 -3.76 -2.06
CA VAL A 31 31.40 -3.79 -0.90
C VAL A 31 30.36 -4.90 -1.06
N GLN A 32 29.71 -4.99 -2.21
CA GLN A 32 28.71 -6.02 -2.52
C GLN A 32 29.27 -7.44 -2.42
N ALA A 33 30.43 -7.68 -3.04
CA ALA A 33 31.13 -8.96 -2.97
C ALA A 33 31.47 -9.33 -1.52
N SER A 34 31.94 -8.35 -0.74
CA SER A 34 32.26 -8.53 0.67
C SER A 34 31.02 -8.88 1.49
N LEU A 35 29.91 -8.14 1.31
CA LEU A 35 28.63 -8.39 1.99
C LEU A 35 28.11 -9.81 1.70
N ASN A 36 28.06 -10.22 0.43
CA ASN A 36 27.66 -11.58 0.05
C ASN A 36 28.52 -12.63 0.73
N ARG A 37 29.85 -12.44 0.68
CA ARG A 37 30.84 -13.36 1.25
C ARG A 37 30.62 -13.56 2.75
N ILE A 38 30.23 -12.52 3.48
CA ILE A 38 29.99 -12.58 4.94
C ILE A 38 28.53 -12.89 5.30
N GLY A 39 27.70 -13.29 4.32
CA GLY A 39 26.32 -13.74 4.54
C GLY A 39 25.25 -12.64 4.49
N HIS A 40 25.60 -11.41 4.12
CA HIS A 40 24.64 -10.33 3.86
C HIS A 40 24.30 -10.32 2.36
N THR A 41 23.16 -10.91 2.00
CA THR A 41 22.79 -11.17 0.59
C THR A 41 22.46 -9.87 -0.15
N VAL A 42 23.25 -9.54 -1.16
CA VAL A 42 23.01 -8.39 -2.07
C VAL A 42 22.70 -8.81 -3.51
N GLY A 43 22.84 -10.10 -3.84
CA GLY A 43 22.73 -10.61 -5.21
C GLY A 43 24.03 -10.41 -6.01
N THR A 44 23.95 -10.29 -7.33
CA THR A 44 25.13 -10.05 -8.18
C THR A 44 25.79 -8.72 -7.82
N ALA A 45 27.12 -8.70 -7.70
CA ALA A 45 27.87 -7.47 -7.46
C ALA A 45 27.93 -6.61 -8.74
N THR A 46 26.86 -5.87 -9.04
CA THR A 46 26.74 -5.07 -10.28
C THR A 46 27.55 -3.78 -10.23
N GLY A 47 27.88 -3.29 -9.03
CA GLY A 47 28.51 -1.99 -8.82
C GLY A 47 27.55 -0.81 -8.74
N ASP A 48 26.25 -1.10 -8.72
CA ASP A 48 25.22 -0.09 -8.48
C ASP A 48 24.74 -0.24 -7.03
N TRP A 49 24.72 0.86 -6.26
CA TRP A 49 24.22 0.85 -4.89
C TRP A 49 22.68 0.77 -4.89
N ASN A 50 22.17 -0.44 -5.10
CA ASN A 50 20.75 -0.76 -5.17
C ASN A 50 20.15 -0.98 -3.78
N HIS A 51 18.82 -1.12 -3.72
CA HIS A 51 18.10 -1.35 -2.46
C HIS A 51 18.62 -2.56 -1.67
N SER A 52 18.92 -3.69 -2.33
CA SER A 52 19.49 -4.87 -1.68
C SER A 52 20.85 -4.59 -1.03
N THR A 53 21.67 -3.75 -1.67
CA THR A 53 22.96 -3.30 -1.13
C THR A 53 22.76 -2.41 0.10
N ASP A 54 21.79 -1.50 0.05
CA ASP A 54 21.45 -0.63 1.18
C ASP A 54 20.98 -1.44 2.40
N VAL A 55 20.03 -2.34 2.20
CA VAL A 55 19.51 -3.22 3.27
C VAL A 55 20.61 -4.09 3.85
N ALA A 56 21.42 -4.73 3.01
CA ALA A 56 22.52 -5.57 3.45
C ALA A 56 23.59 -4.79 4.21
N TYR A 57 23.95 -3.60 3.73
CA TYR A 57 24.93 -2.74 4.38
C TYR A 57 24.42 -2.21 5.71
N ARG A 58 23.14 -1.79 5.81
CA ARG A 58 22.51 -1.38 7.07
C ARG A 58 22.42 -2.51 8.08
N ALA A 59 22.08 -3.73 7.63
CA ALA A 59 22.08 -4.90 8.51
C ALA A 59 23.48 -5.22 9.03
N PHE A 60 24.48 -5.11 8.17
CA PHE A 60 25.89 -5.26 8.52
C PHE A 60 26.33 -4.21 9.55
N THR A 61 26.07 -2.92 9.29
CA THR A 61 26.47 -1.83 10.20
C THR A 61 25.74 -1.93 11.54
N ALA A 62 24.44 -2.24 11.55
CA ALA A 62 23.68 -2.48 12.78
C ALA A 62 24.27 -3.63 13.61
N LYS A 63 24.58 -4.76 12.97
CA LYS A 63 25.19 -5.94 13.63
C LYS A 63 26.53 -5.61 14.28
N HIS A 64 27.31 -4.73 13.66
CA HIS A 64 28.65 -4.36 14.11
C HIS A 64 28.71 -3.01 14.86
N LYS A 65 27.56 -2.39 15.16
CA LYS A 65 27.43 -1.09 15.83
C LYS A 65 28.20 0.04 15.12
N LEU A 66 28.06 0.09 13.80
CA LEU A 66 28.68 1.07 12.90
C LEU A 66 27.60 2.05 12.40
N THR A 67 28.04 3.20 11.91
CA THR A 67 27.15 4.20 11.29
C THR A 67 26.70 3.71 9.90
N PRO A 68 25.39 3.68 9.61
CA PRO A 68 24.87 3.12 8.36
C PRO A 68 25.02 4.03 7.13
N ASP A 69 25.15 5.34 7.34
CA ASP A 69 25.16 6.33 6.25
C ASP A 69 26.59 6.70 5.79
N GLU A 70 27.61 6.01 6.30
CA GLU A 70 29.00 6.14 5.89
C GLU A 70 29.72 4.79 5.71
N LEU A 71 30.75 4.79 4.88
CA LEU A 71 31.78 3.77 4.80
C LEU A 71 33.03 4.29 5.53
N SER A 72 33.12 3.92 6.81
CA SER A 72 34.27 4.23 7.67
C SER A 72 35.43 3.26 7.46
N PRO A 73 36.67 3.61 7.87
CA PRO A 73 37.80 2.68 7.88
C PRO A 73 37.52 1.38 8.64
N ARG A 74 36.73 1.46 9.71
CA ARG A 74 36.31 0.30 10.52
C ARG A 74 35.33 -0.59 9.75
N SER A 75 34.34 0.00 9.07
CA SER A 75 33.41 -0.73 8.21
C SER A 75 34.15 -1.45 7.08
N ALA A 76 35.06 -0.74 6.40
CA ALA A 76 35.87 -1.28 5.31
C ALA A 76 36.79 -2.43 5.78
N SER A 77 37.43 -2.26 6.94
CA SER A 77 38.26 -3.31 7.55
C SER A 77 37.47 -4.57 7.87
N LEU A 78 36.26 -4.43 8.41
CA LEU A 78 35.39 -5.57 8.72
C LEU A 78 34.89 -6.29 7.46
N LEU A 79 34.49 -5.55 6.42
CA LEU A 79 34.11 -6.12 5.13
C LEU A 79 35.23 -6.95 4.50
N LEU A 80 36.50 -6.54 4.69
CA LEU A 80 37.67 -7.26 4.19
C LEU A 80 38.07 -8.47 5.04
N SER A 81 37.91 -8.40 6.37
CA SER A 81 38.51 -9.36 7.31
C SER A 81 37.57 -10.44 7.84
N LEU A 82 36.26 -10.20 7.89
CA LEU A 82 35.31 -11.19 8.41
C LEU A 82 35.33 -12.47 7.56
N PRO A 83 35.15 -13.66 8.15
CA PRO A 83 35.24 -14.93 7.43
C PRO A 83 34.08 -15.13 6.45
N THR A 84 34.32 -15.92 5.40
CA THR A 84 33.28 -16.31 4.45
C THR A 84 32.27 -17.23 5.14
N VAL A 85 30.98 -16.89 5.07
CA VAL A 85 29.90 -17.73 5.58
C VAL A 85 29.51 -18.69 4.45
N HIS A 86 29.86 -19.97 4.58
CA HIS A 86 29.36 -21.01 3.69
C HIS A 86 27.92 -21.32 4.08
N THR A 87 26.96 -20.71 3.39
CA THR A 87 25.60 -21.23 3.37
C THR A 87 25.61 -22.52 2.54
N PRO A 88 25.15 -23.66 3.07
CA PRO A 88 25.01 -24.87 2.28
C PRO A 88 24.16 -24.59 1.05
N PRO A 89 24.52 -25.12 -0.14
CA PRO A 89 23.63 -25.04 -1.29
C PRO A 89 22.29 -25.65 -0.90
N ALA A 90 21.21 -24.94 -1.21
CA ALA A 90 19.86 -25.46 -1.01
C ALA A 90 19.75 -26.83 -1.71
N PRO A 91 19.08 -27.83 -1.10
CA PRO A 91 18.95 -29.15 -1.71
C PRO A 91 18.34 -29.02 -3.11
N SER A 92 18.97 -29.69 -4.07
CA SER A 92 18.50 -29.71 -5.46
C SER A 92 17.06 -30.25 -5.49
N PRO A 93 16.10 -29.54 -6.10
CA PRO A 93 14.72 -30.01 -6.16
C PRO A 93 14.66 -31.36 -6.89
N ALA A 94 13.90 -32.31 -6.34
CA ALA A 94 13.64 -33.59 -6.99
C ALA A 94 13.02 -33.36 -8.38
N PRO A 95 13.32 -34.20 -9.39
CA PRO A 95 12.75 -34.05 -10.72
C PRO A 95 11.22 -34.10 -10.64
N ILE A 96 10.56 -33.01 -11.03
CA ILE A 96 9.11 -32.96 -11.14
C ILE A 96 8.71 -33.81 -12.35
N ALA A 97 7.80 -34.77 -12.15
CA ALA A 97 7.22 -35.56 -13.23
C ALA A 97 6.67 -34.64 -14.34
N GLN A 98 7.02 -34.92 -15.59
CA GLN A 98 6.53 -34.17 -16.75
C GLN A 98 4.99 -34.23 -16.80
N PRO A 99 4.30 -33.11 -17.05
CA PRO A 99 2.87 -33.14 -17.33
C PRO A 99 2.58 -33.94 -18.60
N ALA A 100 1.56 -34.80 -18.56
CA ALA A 100 1.08 -35.53 -19.73
C ALA A 100 0.70 -34.57 -20.88
N PRO A 101 0.90 -34.97 -22.15
CA PRO A 101 0.55 -34.15 -23.29
C PRO A 101 -0.96 -33.86 -23.32
N ASN A 102 -1.29 -32.62 -23.67
CA ASN A 102 -2.65 -32.08 -23.72
C ASN A 102 -3.49 -32.85 -24.77
N PRO A 103 -4.74 -33.27 -24.48
CA PRO A 103 -5.57 -33.94 -25.47
C PRO A 103 -6.00 -32.98 -26.59
N THR A 104 -6.03 -33.50 -27.81
CA THR A 104 -6.43 -32.83 -29.05
C THR A 104 -7.85 -32.23 -28.93
N PRO A 105 -8.11 -30.99 -29.39
CA PRO A 105 -9.46 -30.42 -29.39
C PRO A 105 -10.40 -31.24 -30.29
N ALA A 106 -11.58 -31.57 -29.77
CA ALA A 106 -12.66 -32.21 -30.53
C ALA A 106 -13.24 -31.24 -31.60
N PRO A 107 -13.76 -31.75 -32.74
CA PRO A 107 -14.33 -30.91 -33.78
C PRO A 107 -15.60 -30.19 -33.30
N SER A 108 -15.76 -28.96 -33.78
CA SER A 108 -16.89 -28.06 -33.45
C SER A 108 -18.22 -28.65 -33.95
N PRO A 109 -19.32 -28.59 -33.16
CA PRO A 109 -20.62 -29.04 -33.62
C PRO A 109 -21.26 -28.04 -34.59
N ASP A 110 -22.04 -28.58 -35.55
CA ASP A 110 -22.83 -27.85 -36.54
C ASP A 110 -23.86 -26.89 -35.91
N PRO A 111 -24.25 -25.80 -36.59
CA PRO A 111 -25.23 -24.86 -36.07
C PRO A 111 -26.64 -25.46 -36.06
N ALA A 112 -27.15 -25.76 -34.87
CA ALA A 112 -28.51 -26.25 -34.67
C ALA A 112 -29.58 -25.17 -34.98
N ALA A 113 -30.67 -25.64 -35.58
CA ALA A 113 -31.80 -24.85 -36.04
C ALA A 113 -32.46 -23.97 -34.96
N ARG A 114 -33.02 -22.85 -35.43
CA ARG A 114 -33.75 -21.81 -34.69
C ARG A 114 -34.84 -22.40 -33.75
N PRO A 115 -34.91 -22.00 -32.47
CA PRO A 115 -35.96 -22.46 -31.57
C PRO A 115 -37.32 -21.85 -31.92
N ALA A 116 -38.38 -22.65 -31.76
CA ALA A 116 -39.78 -22.20 -31.82
C ALA A 116 -40.15 -21.31 -30.60
N PRO A 117 -41.18 -20.45 -30.68
CA PRO A 117 -41.56 -19.56 -29.60
C PRO A 117 -42.15 -20.35 -28.42
N ILE A 118 -41.66 -20.08 -27.22
CA ILE A 118 -42.16 -20.66 -25.97
C ILE A 118 -43.48 -19.97 -25.58
N ALA A 119 -44.50 -20.75 -25.24
CA ALA A 119 -45.79 -20.27 -24.74
C ALA A 119 -45.63 -19.45 -23.44
N GLN A 120 -46.41 -18.38 -23.32
CA GLN A 120 -46.44 -17.52 -22.13
C GLN A 120 -46.84 -18.30 -20.86
N PRO A 121 -46.24 -18.00 -19.69
CA PRO A 121 -46.68 -18.54 -18.41
C PRO A 121 -48.06 -17.97 -18.01
N ALA A 122 -48.90 -18.83 -17.43
CA ALA A 122 -50.20 -18.45 -16.88
C ALA A 122 -50.07 -17.42 -15.72
N PRO A 123 -51.06 -16.53 -15.52
CA PRO A 123 -51.03 -15.54 -14.45
C PRO A 123 -51.12 -16.19 -13.06
N ASN A 124 -50.36 -15.60 -12.14
CA ASN A 124 -50.22 -15.97 -10.73
C ASN A 124 -51.58 -15.94 -10.00
N PRO A 125 -51.92 -16.90 -9.12
CA PRO A 125 -53.17 -16.84 -8.36
C PRO A 125 -53.17 -15.68 -7.36
N THR A 126 -54.31 -15.01 -7.30
CA THR A 126 -54.64 -13.90 -6.39
C THR A 126 -54.56 -14.34 -4.92
N PRO A 127 -53.95 -13.55 -4.01
CA PRO A 127 -53.95 -13.87 -2.59
C PRO A 127 -55.36 -13.73 -1.99
N VAL A 128 -55.74 -14.72 -1.18
CA VAL A 128 -57.02 -14.78 -0.44
C VAL A 128 -56.95 -13.83 0.78
N PRO A 129 -57.99 -13.03 1.09
CA PRO A 129 -57.97 -12.13 2.24
C PRO A 129 -57.99 -12.92 3.57
N ILE A 130 -57.03 -12.65 4.43
CA ILE A 130 -57.03 -13.11 5.83
C ILE A 130 -58.02 -12.23 6.59
N ALA A 131 -58.94 -12.87 7.33
CA ALA A 131 -59.96 -12.20 8.13
C ALA A 131 -59.35 -11.27 9.20
N GLN A 132 -59.85 -10.04 9.26
CA GLN A 132 -59.58 -9.06 10.31
C GLN A 132 -60.03 -9.58 11.68
N PRO A 133 -59.21 -9.43 12.74
CA PRO A 133 -59.70 -9.55 14.11
C PRO A 133 -60.66 -8.40 14.47
N ALA A 134 -61.72 -8.75 15.19
CA ALA A 134 -62.80 -7.86 15.61
C ALA A 134 -62.32 -6.67 16.50
N PRO A 135 -63.04 -5.53 16.47
CA PRO A 135 -62.71 -4.38 17.33
C PRO A 135 -63.00 -4.68 18.81
N SER A 136 -62.05 -4.31 19.66
CA SER A 136 -62.18 -4.38 21.11
C SER A 136 -63.18 -3.32 21.63
N PRO A 137 -64.03 -3.64 22.63
CA PRO A 137 -65.04 -2.70 23.11
C PRO A 137 -64.45 -1.57 23.95
N THR A 138 -65.04 -0.40 23.78
CA THR A 138 -64.85 0.85 24.52
C THR A 138 -65.11 0.68 26.02
N PRO A 139 -64.21 1.11 26.92
CA PRO A 139 -64.57 1.36 28.31
C PRO A 139 -65.11 2.77 28.52
N ALA A 140 -66.17 2.84 29.32
CA ALA A 140 -66.97 4.00 29.65
C ALA A 140 -66.27 5.05 30.52
N SER A 141 -66.92 6.22 30.54
CA SER A 141 -66.59 7.48 31.22
C SER A 141 -66.29 7.37 32.73
N ARG A 142 -65.16 7.97 33.13
CA ARG A 142 -64.86 8.80 34.33
C ARG A 142 -65.63 8.55 35.65
N PRO A 143 -64.88 8.50 36.77
CA PRO A 143 -65.21 9.28 37.97
C PRO A 143 -64.24 10.45 38.19
N VAL A 144 -64.77 11.52 38.76
CA VAL A 144 -64.10 12.79 39.08
C VAL A 144 -63.14 12.59 40.27
N PRO A 145 -61.88 13.07 40.22
CA PRO A 145 -61.00 13.04 41.39
C PRO A 145 -61.47 14.03 42.47
N ILE A 146 -61.60 13.53 43.70
CA ILE A 146 -61.75 14.34 44.91
C ILE A 146 -60.41 15.06 45.18
N ALA A 147 -60.47 16.35 45.49
CA ALA A 147 -59.30 17.17 45.76
C ALA A 147 -58.50 16.66 46.97
N GLN A 148 -57.21 16.41 46.79
CA GLN A 148 -56.26 16.18 47.89
C GLN A 148 -55.84 17.51 48.53
N PRO A 149 -55.60 17.57 49.86
CA PRO A 149 -55.03 18.74 50.52
C PRO A 149 -53.59 19.01 50.06
N ALA A 150 -53.24 20.28 49.93
CA ALA A 150 -51.93 20.74 49.45
C ALA A 150 -50.76 20.23 50.31
N PRO A 151 -49.69 19.68 49.73
CA PRO A 151 -48.43 19.49 50.43
C PRO A 151 -47.71 20.83 50.64
N ASN A 152 -46.98 20.91 51.75
CA ASN A 152 -46.19 22.06 52.23
C ASN A 152 -45.26 22.66 51.15
N PRO A 153 -44.97 23.97 51.16
CA PRO A 153 -44.11 24.58 50.14
C PRO A 153 -42.67 24.08 50.26
N THR A 154 -42.15 23.52 49.16
CA THR A 154 -40.74 23.20 48.96
C THR A 154 -39.90 24.49 49.00
N PRO A 155 -38.73 24.52 49.67
CA PRO A 155 -37.84 25.68 49.62
C PRO A 155 -37.42 26.00 48.19
N ALA A 156 -37.40 27.29 47.85
CA ALA A 156 -36.95 27.75 46.54
C ALA A 156 -35.50 27.31 46.26
N PRO A 157 -35.18 26.80 45.06
CA PRO A 157 -33.82 26.43 44.72
C PRO A 157 -32.96 27.69 44.64
N ILE A 158 -31.83 27.68 45.35
CA ILE A 158 -30.79 28.71 45.20
C ILE A 158 -30.37 28.70 43.73
N ALA A 159 -30.46 29.85 43.06
CA ALA A 159 -30.05 30.00 41.67
C ALA A 159 -28.60 29.52 41.49
N GLN A 160 -28.43 28.38 40.82
CA GLN A 160 -27.10 27.96 40.37
C GLN A 160 -26.58 29.01 39.39
N PRO A 161 -25.29 29.43 39.49
CA PRO A 161 -24.68 30.27 38.49
C PRO A 161 -24.83 29.59 37.12
N ALA A 162 -25.27 30.36 36.10
CA ALA A 162 -25.39 29.85 34.75
C ALA A 162 -24.06 29.18 34.34
N PRO A 163 -24.07 27.93 33.82
CA PRO A 163 -22.87 27.29 33.35
C PRO A 163 -22.23 28.19 32.29
N GLN A 164 -21.01 28.64 32.55
CA GLN A 164 -20.24 29.41 31.58
C GLN A 164 -20.15 28.58 30.30
N LEU A 165 -20.55 29.18 29.17
CA LEU A 165 -20.38 28.59 27.85
C LEU A 165 -18.88 28.42 27.61
N VAL A 166 -18.35 27.25 27.95
CA VAL A 166 -17.03 26.84 27.45
C VAL A 166 -17.13 26.84 25.93
N PRO A 167 -16.25 27.57 25.21
CA PRO A 167 -16.21 27.49 23.75
C PRO A 167 -16.09 26.02 23.37
N ARG A 168 -17.03 25.53 22.54
CA ARG A 168 -16.93 24.19 21.96
C ARG A 168 -15.52 24.07 21.36
N PRO A 169 -14.71 23.06 21.75
CA PRO A 169 -13.41 22.87 21.12
C PRO A 169 -13.60 22.83 19.62
N ALA A 170 -12.84 23.67 18.89
CA ALA A 170 -12.89 23.69 17.44
C ALA A 170 -12.72 22.25 16.93
N PRO A 171 -13.53 21.79 15.95
CA PRO A 171 -13.35 20.46 15.39
C PRO A 171 -11.90 20.37 14.89
N SER A 172 -11.18 19.33 15.31
CA SER A 172 -9.82 19.06 14.81
C SER A 172 -9.84 19.11 13.28
N PRO A 173 -8.84 19.73 12.63
CA PRO A 173 -8.88 19.91 11.18
C PRO A 173 -8.89 18.53 10.50
N VAL A 174 -10.01 18.21 9.85
CA VAL A 174 -10.10 17.07 8.93
C VAL A 174 -9.19 17.40 7.76
N LEU A 175 -8.22 16.53 7.46
CA LEU A 175 -7.32 16.74 6.32
C LEU A 175 -8.12 16.83 5.03
N THR A 176 -7.75 17.76 4.16
CA THR A 176 -8.32 17.87 2.81
C THR A 176 -7.84 16.74 1.92
N GLU A 177 -8.55 16.47 0.83
CA GLU A 177 -8.12 15.47 -0.17
C GLU A 177 -6.70 15.71 -0.65
N ALA A 178 -6.37 16.96 -1.01
CA ALA A 178 -5.03 17.34 -1.47
C ALA A 178 -3.95 17.05 -0.41
N GLN A 179 -4.25 17.26 0.88
CA GLN A 179 -3.32 16.94 1.97
C GLN A 179 -3.13 15.42 2.12
N ILE A 180 -4.20 14.64 2.02
CA ILE A 180 -4.14 13.17 2.09
C ILE A 180 -3.38 12.61 0.89
N PHE A 181 -3.65 13.12 -0.32
CA PHE A 181 -2.92 12.72 -1.52
C PHE A 181 -1.43 13.04 -1.39
N GLN A 182 -1.08 14.25 -0.97
CA GLN A 182 0.32 14.63 -0.77
C GLN A 182 1.02 13.74 0.26
N GLU A 183 0.31 13.35 1.31
CA GLU A 183 0.80 12.40 2.31
C GLU A 183 1.01 10.99 1.72
N ALA A 184 0.03 10.48 0.98
CA ALA A 184 0.10 9.18 0.31
C ALA A 184 1.23 9.12 -0.72
N LEU A 185 1.38 10.18 -1.51
CA LEU A 185 2.44 10.35 -2.50
C LEU A 185 3.82 10.37 -1.82
N ARG A 186 3.96 11.10 -0.71
CA ARG A 186 5.22 11.15 0.06
C ARG A 186 5.61 9.78 0.58
N PHE A 187 4.67 9.01 1.12
CA PHE A 187 4.93 7.64 1.55
C PHE A 187 5.38 6.77 0.38
N THR A 188 4.63 6.79 -0.71
CA THR A 188 4.86 5.94 -1.88
C THR A 188 6.22 6.23 -2.52
N LEU A 189 6.54 7.50 -2.77
CA LEU A 189 7.80 7.92 -3.41
C LEU A 189 9.04 7.58 -2.58
N ARG A 190 8.92 7.51 -1.24
CA ARG A 190 10.01 7.03 -0.39
C ARG A 190 10.46 5.62 -0.79
N TRP A 191 9.51 4.76 -1.17
CA TRP A 191 9.75 3.37 -1.55
C TRP A 191 10.08 3.17 -3.03
N GLU A 192 9.68 4.09 -3.92
CA GLU A 192 9.97 4.04 -5.36
C GLU A 192 11.39 4.53 -5.75
N GLY A 193 12.20 4.95 -4.77
CA GLY A 193 13.56 5.49 -5.01
C GLY A 193 13.84 6.87 -4.40
N GLY A 194 12.94 7.37 -3.55
CA GLY A 194 13.12 8.56 -2.74
C GLY A 194 12.72 9.88 -3.42
N TYR A 195 12.22 10.81 -2.61
CA TYR A 195 12.12 12.24 -2.94
C TYR A 195 13.53 12.84 -2.84
N VAL A 196 14.34 12.69 -3.89
CA VAL A 196 15.73 13.16 -3.93
C VAL A 196 15.80 14.35 -4.87
N ASN A 197 15.72 15.56 -4.34
CA ASN A 197 15.86 16.81 -5.09
C ASN A 197 17.34 16.99 -5.50
N TYR A 198 17.77 16.31 -6.56
CA TYR A 198 19.13 16.40 -7.08
C TYR A 198 19.13 16.67 -8.60
N PRO A 199 19.63 17.84 -9.06
CA PRO A 199 19.73 18.20 -10.48
C PRO A 199 20.73 17.39 -11.32
N ALA A 200 21.43 16.40 -10.74
CA ALA A 200 22.61 15.78 -11.34
C ALA A 200 22.60 14.24 -11.37
N ASP A 201 21.45 13.60 -11.19
CA ASP A 201 21.38 12.14 -11.14
C ASP A 201 21.53 11.50 -12.53
N ARG A 202 22.45 10.54 -12.67
CA ARG A 202 22.81 9.90 -13.96
C ARG A 202 21.96 8.64 -14.27
N GLY A 203 20.81 8.47 -13.62
CA GLY A 203 19.90 7.33 -13.83
C GLY A 203 19.21 7.34 -15.21
N GLY A 204 19.31 6.27 -15.99
CA GLY A 204 18.58 6.08 -17.25
C GLY A 204 17.26 5.32 -17.09
N GLU A 205 16.28 5.71 -17.92
CA GLU A 205 14.93 5.14 -18.18
C GLU A 205 13.82 5.18 -17.12
N THR A 206 14.08 5.47 -15.84
CA THR A 206 13.02 5.67 -14.83
C THR A 206 13.44 6.71 -13.80
N ASN A 207 12.54 7.63 -13.44
CA ASN A 207 12.73 8.63 -12.38
C ASN A 207 11.48 8.65 -11.48
N ARG A 208 11.64 8.58 -10.15
CA ARG A 208 10.51 8.52 -9.19
C ARG A 208 9.49 7.40 -9.49
N GLY A 209 9.95 6.25 -9.98
CA GLY A 209 9.08 5.15 -10.42
C GLY A 209 8.36 5.38 -11.76
N ILE A 210 8.57 6.53 -12.42
CA ILE A 210 7.95 6.87 -13.71
C ILE A 210 8.92 6.52 -14.85
N THR A 211 8.47 5.65 -15.76
CA THR A 211 9.27 5.25 -16.92
C THR A 211 9.32 6.35 -17.99
N THR A 212 10.34 6.33 -18.86
CA THR A 212 10.39 7.21 -20.04
C THR A 212 9.13 7.11 -20.90
N ALA A 213 8.59 5.91 -21.07
CA ALA A 213 7.38 5.68 -21.87
C ALA A 213 6.15 6.35 -21.24
N THR A 214 5.96 6.16 -19.93
CA THR A 214 4.89 6.80 -19.16
C THR A 214 5.00 8.32 -19.23
N TYR A 215 6.19 8.87 -19.00
CA TYR A 215 6.40 10.31 -19.02
C TYR A 215 6.19 10.93 -20.42
N ARG A 216 6.66 10.25 -21.46
CA ARG A 216 6.43 10.67 -22.85
C ARG A 216 4.94 10.72 -23.17
N ALA A 217 4.19 9.68 -22.82
CA ALA A 217 2.75 9.62 -23.04
C ALA A 217 2.02 10.76 -22.29
N TYR A 218 2.41 11.00 -21.02
CA TYR A 218 1.88 12.10 -20.23
C TYR A 218 2.12 13.46 -20.91
N ARG A 219 3.36 13.78 -21.30
CA ARG A 219 3.66 15.07 -21.96
C ARG A 219 2.94 15.23 -23.28
N GLN A 220 2.84 14.15 -24.06
CA GLN A 220 2.07 14.14 -25.31
C GLN A 220 0.59 14.45 -25.05
N SER A 221 -0.03 13.86 -24.01
CA SER A 221 -1.43 14.16 -23.66
C SER A 221 -1.66 15.60 -23.18
N ARG A 222 -0.60 16.27 -22.71
CA ARG A 222 -0.62 17.69 -22.30
C ARG A 222 -0.21 18.65 -23.41
N GLY A 223 0.08 18.15 -24.63
CA GLY A 223 0.59 18.97 -25.73
C GLY A 223 1.97 19.57 -25.49
N LEU A 224 2.74 18.98 -24.55
CA LEU A 224 4.07 19.44 -24.17
C LEU A 224 5.16 18.76 -25.04
N PRO A 225 6.28 19.44 -25.31
CA PRO A 225 7.37 18.86 -26.11
C PRO A 225 7.97 17.65 -25.39
N VAL A 226 8.47 16.68 -26.16
CA VAL A 226 9.15 15.50 -25.62
C VAL A 226 10.34 15.95 -24.77
N GLN A 227 10.42 15.42 -23.55
CA GLN A 227 11.48 15.70 -22.60
C GLN A 227 11.98 14.41 -21.99
N SER A 228 13.26 14.38 -21.61
CA SER A 228 13.82 13.26 -20.85
C SER A 228 13.16 13.16 -19.48
N VAL A 229 12.80 11.95 -19.04
CA VAL A 229 12.22 11.70 -17.70
C VAL A 229 13.15 12.11 -16.55
N ARG A 230 14.44 12.33 -16.85
CA ARG A 230 15.39 12.93 -15.90
C ARG A 230 15.05 14.35 -15.49
N LEU A 231 14.38 15.09 -16.36
CA LEU A 231 14.00 16.50 -16.15
C LEU A 231 12.56 16.64 -15.66
N ILE A 232 11.91 15.55 -15.29
CA ILE A 232 10.54 15.57 -14.74
C ILE A 232 10.50 16.47 -13.51
N THR A 233 9.51 17.37 -13.46
CA THR A 233 9.34 18.25 -12.30
C THR A 233 8.50 17.56 -11.23
N GLU A 234 8.60 18.01 -9.98
CA GLU A 234 7.76 17.49 -8.89
C GLU A 234 6.26 17.70 -9.15
N ASP A 235 5.89 18.78 -9.86
CA ASP A 235 4.52 19.01 -10.30
C ASP A 235 4.05 18.00 -11.34
N GLU A 236 4.90 17.65 -12.31
CA GLU A 236 4.60 16.60 -13.29
C GLU A 236 4.53 15.21 -12.63
N VAL A 237 5.44 14.91 -11.68
CA VAL A 237 5.36 13.68 -10.88
C VAL A 237 4.02 13.61 -10.17
N ARG A 238 3.65 14.67 -9.44
CA ARG A 238 2.39 14.76 -8.71
C ARG A 238 1.19 14.54 -9.64
N ASP A 239 1.12 15.26 -10.76
CA ASP A 239 0.00 15.13 -11.71
C ASP A 239 -0.05 13.72 -12.32
N ILE A 240 1.09 13.12 -12.69
CA ILE A 240 1.12 11.74 -13.20
C ILE A 240 0.57 10.75 -12.17
N TYR A 241 1.01 10.85 -10.91
CA TYR A 241 0.53 9.95 -9.86
C TYR A 241 -0.96 10.18 -9.55
N GLU A 242 -1.40 11.44 -9.60
CA GLU A 242 -2.80 11.79 -9.39
C GLU A 242 -3.69 11.21 -10.49
N GLN A 243 -3.34 11.43 -11.76
CA GLN A 243 -4.14 11.05 -12.92
C GLN A 243 -4.09 9.54 -13.21
N LEU A 244 -2.96 8.87 -12.98
CA LEU A 244 -2.80 7.45 -13.34
C LEU A 244 -3.14 6.48 -12.20
N TYR A 245 -3.09 6.94 -10.94
CA TYR A 245 -3.30 6.07 -9.78
C TYR A 245 -4.34 6.60 -8.80
N TRP A 246 -4.20 7.84 -8.30
CA TRP A 246 -5.09 8.37 -7.26
C TRP A 246 -6.56 8.46 -7.72
N GLN A 247 -6.80 9.14 -8.85
CA GLN A 247 -8.13 9.32 -9.40
C GLN A 247 -8.72 8.00 -9.93
N PRO A 248 -8.00 7.18 -10.73
CA PRO A 248 -8.55 5.92 -11.22
C PRO A 248 -8.81 4.89 -10.12
N ALA A 249 -8.04 4.89 -9.02
CA ALA A 249 -8.30 4.06 -7.85
C ALA A 249 -9.35 4.65 -6.89
N GLN A 250 -9.92 5.81 -7.24
CA GLN A 250 -10.98 6.49 -6.49
C GLN A 250 -10.60 6.76 -5.02
N CYS A 251 -9.33 7.08 -4.77
CA CYS A 251 -8.80 7.32 -3.44
C CYS A 251 -9.47 8.51 -2.73
N SER A 252 -9.98 9.49 -3.49
CA SER A 252 -10.75 10.65 -2.99
C SER A 252 -12.00 10.27 -2.19
N MET A 253 -12.53 9.06 -2.40
CA MET A 253 -13.68 8.54 -1.68
C MET A 253 -13.32 7.94 -0.32
N MET A 254 -12.03 7.96 0.04
CA MET A 254 -11.51 7.26 1.20
C MET A 254 -10.97 8.23 2.25
N GLN A 255 -11.19 7.89 3.53
CA GLN A 255 -10.51 8.57 4.61
C GLN A 255 -9.01 8.22 4.63
N ARG A 256 -8.20 9.14 5.18
CA ARG A 256 -6.73 9.09 5.25
C ARG A 256 -6.11 7.69 5.31
N PRO A 257 -6.38 6.83 6.32
CA PRO A 257 -5.66 5.57 6.45
C PRO A 257 -5.87 4.63 5.25
N LEU A 258 -7.10 4.55 4.75
CA LEU A 258 -7.42 3.71 3.60
C LEU A 258 -6.93 4.34 2.30
N ALA A 259 -7.08 5.66 2.14
CA ALA A 259 -6.62 6.36 0.95
C ALA A 259 -5.11 6.17 0.72
N ILE A 260 -4.31 6.33 1.77
CA ILE A 260 -2.85 6.13 1.70
C ILE A 260 -2.52 4.67 1.34
N ALA A 261 -3.11 3.71 2.04
CA ALA A 261 -2.83 2.29 1.80
C ALA A 261 -3.28 1.85 0.40
N HIS A 262 -4.46 2.28 -0.03
CA HIS A 262 -5.02 1.91 -1.32
C HIS A 262 -4.24 2.55 -2.48
N PHE A 263 -3.85 3.81 -2.36
CA PHE A 263 -3.01 4.48 -3.33
C PHE A 263 -1.65 3.78 -3.52
N ASP A 264 -0.93 3.49 -2.42
CA ASP A 264 0.35 2.76 -2.49
C ASP A 264 0.16 1.37 -3.12
N THR A 265 -0.98 0.73 -2.85
CA THR A 265 -1.34 -0.56 -3.47
C THR A 265 -1.58 -0.41 -4.97
N ALA A 266 -2.26 0.66 -5.41
CA ALA A 266 -2.51 0.93 -6.82
C ALA A 266 -1.21 1.19 -7.59
N VAL A 267 -0.23 1.85 -6.97
CA VAL A 267 1.10 2.04 -7.56
C VAL A 267 1.86 0.70 -7.65
N ASN A 268 1.80 -0.14 -6.61
CA ASN A 268 2.59 -1.39 -6.58
C ASN A 268 1.97 -2.55 -7.38
N PHE A 269 0.64 -2.61 -7.49
CA PHE A 269 -0.09 -3.73 -8.09
C PHE A 269 -1.00 -3.31 -9.27
N GLY A 270 -0.99 -2.03 -9.64
CA GLY A 270 -1.94 -1.44 -10.58
C GLY A 270 -3.32 -1.16 -9.95
N VAL A 271 -4.07 -0.24 -10.54
CA VAL A 271 -5.40 0.19 -10.08
C VAL A 271 -6.36 -1.00 -9.92
N GLY A 272 -6.45 -1.87 -10.93
CA GLY A 272 -7.28 -3.07 -10.85
C GLY A 272 -6.81 -4.08 -9.79
N GLY A 273 -5.49 -4.16 -9.53
CA GLY A 273 -4.93 -4.98 -8.48
C GLY A 273 -5.27 -4.45 -7.08
N ALA A 274 -5.27 -3.13 -6.89
CA ALA A 274 -5.71 -2.52 -5.64
C ALA A 274 -7.20 -2.78 -5.38
N THR A 275 -8.05 -2.63 -6.40
CA THR A 275 -9.47 -2.94 -6.32
C THR A 275 -9.72 -4.42 -6.02
N MET A 276 -8.94 -5.32 -6.65
CA MET A 276 -8.98 -6.76 -6.36
C MET A 276 -8.80 -7.03 -4.87
N PHE A 277 -7.76 -6.47 -4.24
CA PHE A 277 -7.53 -6.64 -2.81
C PHE A 277 -8.67 -6.08 -1.95
N LEU A 278 -9.23 -4.91 -2.30
CA LEU A 278 -10.38 -4.36 -1.58
C LEU A 278 -11.60 -5.29 -1.65
N GLN A 279 -11.90 -5.82 -2.84
CA GLN A 279 -13.01 -6.75 -3.03
C GLN A 279 -12.80 -8.05 -2.25
N GLU A 280 -11.58 -8.60 -2.25
CA GLU A 280 -11.22 -9.78 -1.46
C GLU A 280 -11.46 -9.54 0.04
N ILE A 281 -10.93 -8.44 0.61
CA ILE A 281 -11.12 -8.17 2.04
C ILE A 281 -12.57 -7.78 2.38
N LEU A 282 -13.33 -7.23 1.44
CA LEU A 282 -14.75 -6.92 1.68
C LEU A 282 -15.66 -8.14 1.49
N GLY A 283 -15.13 -9.29 1.05
CA GLY A 283 -15.93 -10.48 0.74
C GLY A 283 -16.85 -10.28 -0.47
N LEU A 284 -16.48 -9.38 -1.38
CA LEU A 284 -17.22 -9.08 -2.60
C LEU A 284 -16.77 -9.99 -3.74
N ARG A 285 -17.59 -10.05 -4.80
CA ARG A 285 -17.14 -10.61 -6.08
C ARG A 285 -15.92 -9.83 -6.57
N VAL A 286 -14.86 -10.56 -6.91
CA VAL A 286 -13.60 -9.98 -7.38
C VAL A 286 -13.64 -9.82 -8.91
N ASP A 287 -14.07 -8.65 -9.38
CA ASP A 287 -14.08 -8.29 -10.80
C ASP A 287 -13.07 -7.19 -11.15
N ARG A 288 -12.33 -6.68 -10.15
CA ARG A 288 -11.30 -5.63 -10.27
C ARG A 288 -11.82 -4.27 -10.72
N VAL A 289 -13.14 -4.08 -10.74
CA VAL A 289 -13.79 -2.83 -11.10
C VAL A 289 -14.26 -2.12 -9.84
N PHE A 290 -13.82 -0.88 -9.63
CA PHE A 290 -14.32 -0.08 -8.53
C PHE A 290 -15.69 0.48 -8.92
N GLY A 291 -16.73 -0.30 -8.66
CA GLY A 291 -18.10 0.05 -8.98
C GLY A 291 -18.93 0.49 -7.76
N PRO A 292 -20.23 0.80 -7.96
CA PRO A 292 -21.13 1.23 -6.89
C PRO A 292 -21.23 0.25 -5.71
N VAL A 293 -21.06 -1.05 -5.95
CA VAL A 293 -21.06 -2.08 -4.90
C VAL A 293 -19.84 -1.93 -4.00
N THR A 294 -18.64 -1.83 -4.57
CA THR A 294 -17.39 -1.61 -3.84
C THR A 294 -17.42 -0.29 -3.09
N GLN A 295 -17.89 0.78 -3.74
CA GLN A 295 -18.03 2.10 -3.14
C GLN A 295 -18.92 2.08 -1.88
N ARG A 296 -20.12 1.46 -1.96
CA ARG A 296 -21.03 1.37 -0.82
C ARG A 296 -20.43 0.54 0.33
N ALA A 297 -19.76 -0.56 0.02
CA ALA A 297 -19.14 -1.41 1.02
C ALA A 297 -18.01 -0.69 1.78
N ILE A 298 -17.20 0.11 1.07
CA ILE A 298 -16.15 0.93 1.69
C ILE A 298 -16.76 2.02 2.58
N ALA A 299 -17.79 2.72 2.09
CA ALA A 299 -18.43 3.82 2.81
C ALA A 299 -19.07 3.39 4.16
N GLN A 300 -19.41 2.11 4.31
CA GLN A 300 -19.99 1.54 5.53
C GLN A 300 -18.94 0.93 6.47
N ALA A 301 -17.67 0.85 6.06
CA ALA A 301 -16.62 0.16 6.79
C ALA A 301 -15.69 1.13 7.54
N SER A 302 -15.02 0.60 8.57
CA SER A 302 -13.91 1.29 9.21
C SER A 302 -12.73 1.39 8.24
N HIS A 303 -12.40 2.60 7.80
CA HIS A 303 -11.29 2.84 6.87
C HIS A 303 -9.94 2.42 7.46
N LEU A 304 -9.73 2.58 8.77
CA LEU A 304 -8.51 2.12 9.42
C LEU A 304 -8.40 0.59 9.43
N ASP A 305 -9.49 -0.12 9.71
CA ASP A 305 -9.47 -1.59 9.73
C ASP A 305 -9.35 -2.16 8.32
N LEU A 306 -10.02 -1.56 7.33
CA LEU A 306 -9.80 -1.92 5.92
C LEU A 306 -8.34 -1.70 5.50
N ALA A 307 -7.73 -0.59 5.89
CA ALA A 307 -6.33 -0.31 5.55
C ALA A 307 -5.38 -1.34 6.17
N ARG A 308 -5.61 -1.74 7.43
CA ARG A 308 -4.83 -2.81 8.09
C ARG A 308 -5.00 -4.16 7.39
N ARG A 309 -6.24 -4.54 7.05
CA ARG A 309 -6.55 -5.78 6.33
C ARG A 309 -5.96 -5.77 4.92
N LEU A 310 -5.94 -4.63 4.25
CA LEU A 310 -5.30 -4.45 2.94
C LEU A 310 -3.78 -4.67 3.03
N CYS A 311 -3.11 -4.09 4.03
CA CYS A 311 -1.68 -4.32 4.26
C CYS A 311 -1.39 -5.81 4.51
N GLN A 312 -2.20 -6.48 5.34
CA GLN A 312 -2.06 -7.92 5.58
C GLN A 312 -2.29 -8.74 4.28
N ALA A 313 -3.32 -8.42 3.50
CA ALA A 313 -3.60 -9.12 2.25
C ALA A 313 -2.45 -9.01 1.24
N ARG A 314 -1.74 -7.87 1.20
CA ARG A 314 -0.51 -7.68 0.41
C ARG A 314 0.63 -8.58 0.88
N MET A 315 0.86 -8.65 2.19
CA MET A 315 1.88 -9.54 2.78
C MET A 315 1.58 -11.00 2.44
N ASP A 316 0.33 -11.43 2.61
CA ASP A 316 -0.10 -12.81 2.30
C ASP A 316 0.05 -13.12 0.81
N TYR A 317 -0.27 -12.16 -0.07
CA TYR A 317 -0.05 -12.30 -1.51
C TYR A 317 1.42 -12.51 -1.84
N ARG A 318 2.33 -11.79 -1.18
CA ARG A 318 3.78 -11.90 -1.40
C ARG A 318 4.32 -13.24 -0.93
N TYR A 319 3.88 -13.76 0.21
CA TYR A 319 4.19 -15.12 0.63
C TYR A 319 3.68 -16.18 -0.36
N ARG A 320 2.44 -16.04 -0.84
CA ARG A 320 1.89 -16.93 -1.88
C ARG A 320 2.69 -16.86 -3.18
N ARG A 321 3.13 -15.66 -3.59
CA ARG A 321 3.95 -15.46 -4.79
C ARG A 321 5.30 -16.17 -4.66
N VAL A 322 5.99 -16.02 -3.53
CA VAL A 322 7.28 -16.70 -3.28
C VAL A 322 7.12 -18.22 -3.14
N THR A 323 5.98 -18.68 -2.62
CA THR A 323 5.69 -20.12 -2.57
C THR A 323 5.52 -20.71 -3.97
N ARG A 324 4.85 -19.98 -4.88
CA ARG A 324 4.65 -20.39 -6.27
C ARG A 324 5.92 -20.24 -7.12
N ASP A 325 6.69 -19.18 -6.89
CA ASP A 325 7.94 -18.89 -7.56
C ASP A 325 9.03 -18.55 -6.53
N PRO A 326 9.78 -19.56 -6.07
CA PRO A 326 10.84 -19.37 -5.08
C PRO A 326 11.97 -18.42 -5.53
N SER A 327 12.14 -18.17 -6.84
CA SER A 327 13.13 -17.22 -7.34
C SER A 327 12.89 -15.80 -6.82
N GLN A 328 11.62 -15.48 -6.52
CA GLN A 328 11.21 -14.17 -6.02
C GLN A 328 11.56 -13.94 -4.55
N ARG A 329 12.05 -14.96 -3.82
CA ARG A 329 12.38 -14.86 -2.39
C ARG A 329 13.37 -13.74 -2.08
N VAL A 330 14.27 -13.44 -3.01
CA VAL A 330 15.25 -12.35 -2.89
C VAL A 330 14.61 -10.97 -2.69
N PHE A 331 13.37 -10.77 -3.14
CA PHE A 331 12.63 -9.51 -3.00
C PHE A 331 11.69 -9.49 -1.80
N LEU A 332 11.40 -10.64 -1.19
CA LEU A 332 10.35 -10.79 -0.19
C LEU A 332 10.55 -9.86 1.01
N GLN A 333 11.77 -9.75 1.51
CA GLN A 333 12.04 -8.93 2.68
C GLN A 333 11.75 -7.45 2.40
N GLY A 334 12.29 -6.89 1.31
CA GLY A 334 12.06 -5.49 0.94
C GLY A 334 10.60 -5.18 0.66
N TRP A 335 9.87 -6.14 0.07
CA TRP A 335 8.42 -6.06 -0.01
C TRP A 335 7.79 -5.95 1.39
N LEU A 336 7.99 -6.95 2.25
CA LEU A 336 7.40 -6.98 3.59
C LEU A 336 7.75 -5.75 4.43
N ASP A 337 8.96 -5.21 4.28
CA ASP A 337 9.37 -3.97 4.96
C ASP A 337 8.49 -2.78 4.53
N ARG A 338 8.17 -2.64 3.23
CA ARG A 338 7.22 -1.63 2.73
C ARG A 338 5.83 -1.79 3.31
N ASP A 339 5.30 -3.01 3.38
CA ASP A 339 3.95 -3.24 3.93
C ASP A 339 3.91 -2.98 5.44
N ASN A 340 4.96 -3.34 6.17
CA ASN A 340 5.06 -3.09 7.60
C ASN A 340 5.22 -1.59 7.90
N ASP A 341 6.00 -0.86 7.10
CA ASP A 341 6.10 0.60 7.20
C ASP A 341 4.75 1.26 6.90
N LEU A 342 4.07 0.82 5.84
CA LEU A 342 2.73 1.30 5.50
C LEU A 342 1.75 1.07 6.65
N LEU A 343 1.74 -0.13 7.25
CA LEU A 343 0.89 -0.49 8.38
C LEU A 343 1.12 0.40 9.61
N ARG A 344 2.37 0.84 9.85
CA ARG A 344 2.69 1.81 10.90
C ARG A 344 2.26 3.23 10.52
N TYR A 345 2.46 3.61 9.26
CA TYR A 345 2.23 4.97 8.75
C TYR A 345 0.74 5.37 8.76
N ILE A 346 -0.15 4.42 8.51
CA ILE A 346 -1.61 4.63 8.50
C ILE A 346 -2.23 4.74 9.90
N GLN A 347 -1.49 4.44 10.97
CA GLN A 347 -2.03 4.57 12.31
C GLN A 347 -2.33 6.04 12.64
N PRO A 348 -3.27 6.31 13.56
CA PRO A 348 -3.47 7.65 14.10
C PRO A 348 -2.15 8.13 14.73
N GLN A 349 -1.74 9.35 14.40
CA GLN A 349 -0.63 9.99 15.12
C GLN A 349 -1.08 10.21 16.57
N LYS A 350 -0.29 9.75 17.55
CA LYS A 350 -0.54 10.11 18.95
C LYS A 350 -0.41 11.64 19.04
N GLN A 351 -1.47 12.32 19.45
CA GLN A 351 -1.32 13.71 19.89
C GLN A 351 -0.41 13.70 21.13
N PRO A 352 0.61 14.58 21.17
CA PRO A 352 1.53 14.67 22.30
C PRO A 352 0.82 15.03 23.60
#